data_AF-A0A369P539-F1
#
_entry.id   AF-A0A369P539-F1
#
_cell.length_a   1.000
_cell.length_b   1.000
_cell.length_c   1.000
_cell.angle_alpha   90.00
_cell.angle_beta   90.00
_cell.angle_gamma   90.00
#
_symmetry.space_group_name_H-M   'P 1'
#
loop_
_entity.id
_entity.type
_entity.pdbx_description
1 polymer ?
#
loop_
_entity_poly.entity_id
_entity_poly.type
_entity_poly.pdbx_seq_one_letter_code
_entity_poly.pdbx_strand_id
1 'polypeptide(L)'
;MGTYQNSLEAVENEMKGTVDALYSAYLGKLEDNRQFLPDLKAKRDHEATSEYIAASTAAKERCLAKEAPLFADLRRDVEKALAAAPSQGQLAYLQTLSLRSTLTESDIVTAAVAVAGNAAAEANVAELAKREGIISAKVTAPPALPNLLASIDKWEETRQQRVINYRTVQQDGQVSGEPEFGFIPGGGWSKTMEEAEGAIERYGAK
;
A
#
# COMPACT_ATOMS: atom_id res chain seq x y z
N MET A 1 8.51 11.78 -0.55
CA MET A 1 7.24 11.61 -1.30
C MET A 1 7.35 10.24 -1.96
N GLY A 2 6.42 9.35 -1.65
CA GLY A 2 6.52 7.92 -1.85
C GLY A 2 6.73 7.42 -3.27
N THR A 3 7.81 6.68 -3.53
CA THR A 3 8.05 6.04 -4.83
C THR A 3 7.02 4.97 -5.16
N TYR A 4 6.58 4.19 -4.18
CA TYR A 4 5.61 3.11 -4.40
C TYR A 4 4.20 3.67 -4.51
N GLN A 5 3.85 4.63 -3.66
CA GLN A 5 2.55 5.30 -3.72
C GLN A 5 2.33 5.93 -5.10
N ASN A 6 3.27 6.76 -5.57
CA ASN A 6 3.18 7.41 -6.88
C ASN A 6 3.06 6.40 -8.03
N SER A 7 3.78 5.28 -7.95
CA SER A 7 3.74 4.24 -8.99
C SER A 7 2.37 3.54 -9.02
N LEU A 8 1.81 3.21 -7.85
CA LEU A 8 0.49 2.58 -7.76
C LEU A 8 -0.62 3.54 -8.22
N GLU A 9 -0.54 4.82 -7.86
CA GLU A 9 -1.47 5.84 -8.35
C GLU A 9 -1.41 5.99 -9.88
N ALA A 10 -0.22 5.93 -10.48
CA ALA A 10 -0.07 5.98 -11.93
C ALA A 10 -0.73 4.77 -12.63
N VAL A 11 -0.51 3.56 -12.11
CA VAL A 11 -1.13 2.33 -12.62
C VAL A 11 -2.66 2.38 -12.52
N GLU A 12 -3.18 2.91 -11.41
CA GLU A 12 -4.62 3.09 -11.21
C GLU A 12 -5.23 4.08 -12.21
N ASN A 13 -4.59 5.22 -12.40
CA ASN A 13 -5.09 6.27 -13.29
C ASN A 13 -5.09 5.80 -14.75
N GLU A 14 -4.09 5.03 -15.16
CA GLU A 14 -4.05 4.39 -16.49
C GLU A 14 -5.24 3.42 -16.67
N MET A 15 -5.50 2.57 -15.67
CA MET A 15 -6.63 1.64 -15.69
C MET A 15 -7.96 2.38 -15.76
N LYS A 16 -8.18 3.39 -14.90
CA LYS A 16 -9.40 4.20 -14.86
C LYS A 16 -9.66 4.85 -16.20
N GLY A 17 -8.68 5.58 -16.75
CA GLY A 17 -8.84 6.23 -18.05
C GLY A 17 -9.18 5.26 -19.18
N THR A 18 -8.58 4.06 -19.16
CA THR A 18 -8.90 3.00 -20.12
C THR A 18 -10.34 2.49 -19.96
N VAL A 19 -10.74 2.15 -18.73
CA VAL A 19 -12.07 1.58 -18.45
C VAL A 19 -13.19 2.63 -18.63
N ASP A 20 -12.93 3.90 -18.35
CA ASP A 20 -13.83 5.02 -18.61
C ASP A 20 -14.09 5.22 -20.10
N ALA A 21 -13.03 5.15 -20.92
CA ALA A 21 -13.16 5.23 -22.36
C ALA A 21 -13.96 4.05 -22.93
N LEU A 22 -13.71 2.83 -22.43
CA LEU A 22 -14.47 1.63 -22.79
C LEU A 22 -15.95 1.75 -22.38
N TYR A 23 -16.22 2.28 -21.18
CA TYR A 23 -17.58 2.48 -20.70
C TYR A 23 -18.33 3.53 -21.53
N SER A 24 -17.67 4.63 -21.88
CA SER A 24 -18.25 5.66 -22.75
C SER A 24 -18.59 5.10 -24.14
N ALA A 25 -17.69 4.29 -24.72
CA ALA A 25 -17.94 3.62 -25.99
C ALA A 25 -19.09 2.60 -25.89
N TYR A 26 -19.19 1.88 -24.77
CA TYR A 26 -20.30 0.96 -24.49
C TYR A 26 -21.64 1.71 -24.43
N LEU A 27 -21.73 2.82 -23.70
CA LEU A 27 -22.94 3.64 -23.65
C LEU A 27 -23.33 4.18 -25.03
N GLY A 28 -22.35 4.59 -25.84
CA GLY A 28 -22.59 5.00 -27.23
C GLY A 28 -23.23 3.88 -28.06
N LYS A 29 -22.72 2.64 -27.96
CA LYS A 29 -23.31 1.47 -28.64
C LYS A 29 -24.75 1.20 -28.20
N LEU A 30 -25.04 1.30 -26.90
CA LEU A 30 -26.40 1.10 -26.38
C LEU A 30 -27.37 2.18 -26.90
N GLU A 31 -26.91 3.43 -27.01
CA GLU A 31 -27.70 4.51 -27.58
C GLU A 31 -27.98 4.27 -29.07
N ASP A 32 -26.94 3.95 -29.84
CA ASP A 32 -27.04 3.64 -31.27
C ASP A 32 -27.97 2.45 -31.53
N ASN A 33 -28.05 1.50 -30.60
CA ASN A 33 -28.92 0.33 -30.73
C ASN A 33 -30.41 0.65 -30.54
N ARG A 34 -30.78 1.82 -29.99
CA ARG A 34 -32.20 2.21 -29.74
C ARG A 34 -33.02 2.32 -31.02
N GLN A 35 -32.39 2.55 -32.17
CA GLN A 35 -33.07 2.67 -33.46
C GLN A 35 -33.55 1.32 -34.03
N PHE A 36 -33.09 0.19 -33.49
CA PHE A 36 -33.44 -1.14 -33.99
C PHE A 36 -34.73 -1.68 -33.37
N LEU A 37 -35.35 -2.63 -34.09
CA LEU A 37 -36.47 -3.41 -33.56
C LEU A 37 -36.04 -4.22 -32.31
N PRO A 38 -36.98 -4.54 -31.38
CA PRO A 38 -36.65 -5.13 -30.08
C PRO A 38 -35.71 -6.35 -30.12
N ASP A 39 -35.96 -7.31 -31.00
CA ASP A 39 -35.15 -8.54 -31.08
C ASP A 39 -33.72 -8.27 -31.53
N LEU A 40 -33.56 -7.39 -32.53
CA LEU A 40 -32.24 -7.00 -33.02
C LEU A 40 -31.51 -6.11 -32.00
N LYS A 41 -32.23 -5.21 -31.32
CA LYS A 41 -31.70 -4.40 -30.22
C LYS A 41 -31.17 -5.29 -29.10
N ALA A 42 -31.95 -6.25 -28.63
CA ALA A 42 -31.54 -7.17 -27.56
C ALA A 42 -30.28 -7.95 -27.92
N LYS A 43 -30.17 -8.45 -29.15
CA LYS A 43 -28.97 -9.13 -29.64
C LYS A 43 -27.74 -8.20 -29.63
N ARG A 44 -27.88 -7.00 -30.17
CA ARG A 44 -26.76 -6.04 -30.27
C ARG A 44 -26.34 -5.47 -28.91
N ASP A 45 -27.29 -5.28 -28.00
CA ASP A 45 -26.99 -4.88 -26.62
C ASP A 45 -26.17 -5.98 -25.92
N HIS A 46 -26.56 -7.24 -26.08
CA HIS A 46 -25.79 -8.36 -25.55
C HIS A 46 -24.36 -8.40 -26.10
N GLU A 47 -24.18 -8.25 -27.42
CA GLU A 47 -22.87 -8.16 -28.06
C GLU A 47 -22.03 -7.00 -27.49
N ALA A 48 -22.62 -5.81 -27.36
CA ALA A 48 -21.95 -4.64 -26.80
C ALA A 48 -21.55 -4.84 -25.33
N THR A 49 -22.41 -5.47 -24.52
CA THR A 49 -22.12 -5.81 -23.12
C THR A 49 -20.98 -6.83 -23.04
N SER A 50 -21.00 -7.90 -23.85
CA SER A 50 -19.92 -8.90 -23.88
C SER A 50 -18.57 -8.31 -24.28
N GLU A 51 -18.55 -7.45 -25.31
CA GLU A 51 -17.33 -6.75 -25.74
C GLU A 51 -16.79 -5.85 -24.64
N TYR A 52 -17.66 -5.10 -23.95
CA TYR A 52 -17.27 -4.25 -22.82
C TYR A 52 -16.70 -5.06 -21.66
N ILE A 53 -17.35 -6.16 -21.27
CA ILE A 53 -16.89 -7.04 -20.19
C ILE A 53 -15.50 -7.60 -20.52
N ALA A 54 -15.30 -8.10 -21.74
CA ALA A 54 -14.01 -8.67 -22.15
C ALA A 54 -12.89 -7.62 -22.13
N ALA A 55 -13.13 -6.45 -22.73
CA ALA A 55 -12.13 -5.38 -22.81
C ALA A 55 -11.80 -4.77 -21.45
N SER A 56 -12.82 -4.53 -20.61
CA SER A 56 -12.63 -3.99 -19.25
C SER A 56 -11.92 -4.99 -18.34
N THR A 57 -12.25 -6.28 -18.43
CA THR A 57 -11.56 -7.36 -17.70
C THR A 57 -10.08 -7.41 -18.07
N ALA A 58 -9.74 -7.38 -19.37
CA ALA A 58 -8.34 -7.36 -19.81
C ALA A 58 -7.58 -6.12 -19.32
N ALA A 59 -8.23 -4.95 -19.23
CA ALA A 59 -7.62 -3.75 -18.66
C ALA A 59 -7.35 -3.89 -17.16
N LYS A 60 -8.29 -4.47 -16.41
CA LYS A 60 -8.16 -4.76 -14.97
C LYS A 60 -7.05 -5.78 -14.70
N GLU A 61 -6.98 -6.86 -15.46
CA GLU A 61 -5.90 -7.86 -15.34
C GLU A 61 -4.52 -7.25 -15.59
N ARG A 62 -4.39 -6.36 -16.59
CA ARG A 62 -3.14 -5.63 -16.82
C ARG A 62 -2.77 -4.72 -15.65
N CYS A 63 -3.75 -4.06 -15.03
CA CYS A 63 -3.55 -3.27 -13.83
C CYS A 63 -3.00 -4.14 -12.69
N LEU A 64 -3.68 -5.24 -12.36
CA LEU A 64 -3.24 -6.19 -11.32
C LEU A 64 -1.84 -6.73 -11.58
N ALA A 65 -1.52 -7.07 -12.84
CA ALA A 65 -0.19 -7.54 -13.23
C ALA A 65 0.92 -6.50 -13.05
N LYS A 66 0.60 -5.20 -13.18
CA LYS A 66 1.53 -4.09 -12.91
C LYS A 66 1.66 -3.80 -11.41
N GLU A 67 0.59 -3.96 -10.64
CA GLU A 67 0.61 -3.71 -9.18
C GLU A 67 1.32 -4.82 -8.40
N ALA A 68 1.16 -6.08 -8.79
CA ALA A 68 1.75 -7.23 -8.10
C ALA A 68 3.27 -7.11 -7.84
N PRO A 69 4.12 -6.76 -8.82
CA PRO A 69 5.55 -6.56 -8.55
C PRO A 69 5.83 -5.37 -7.63
N LEU A 70 5.03 -4.30 -7.67
CA LEU A 70 5.19 -3.14 -6.78
C LEU A 70 4.95 -3.52 -5.32
N PHE A 71 3.92 -4.32 -5.04
CA PHE A 71 3.66 -4.83 -3.70
C PHE A 71 4.72 -5.84 -3.23
N ALA A 72 5.22 -6.69 -4.13
CA ALA A 72 6.31 -7.61 -3.83
C ALA A 72 7.61 -6.87 -3.48
N ASP A 73 7.96 -5.85 -4.27
CA ASP A 73 9.12 -4.99 -4.03
C ASP A 73 8.97 -4.20 -2.72
N LEU A 74 7.78 -3.65 -2.45
CA LEU A 74 7.48 -2.95 -1.20
C LEU A 74 7.72 -3.85 0.02
N ARG A 75 7.17 -5.08 0.01
CA ARG A 75 7.38 -6.05 1.11
C ARG A 75 8.85 -6.37 1.30
N ARG A 76 9.57 -6.67 0.22
CA ARG A 76 11.01 -6.96 0.26
C ARG A 76 11.79 -5.81 0.86
N ASP A 77 11.50 -4.58 0.44
CA ASP A 77 12.25 -3.41 0.87
C ASP A 77 11.95 -3.06 2.34
N VAL A 78 10.70 -3.21 2.79
CA VAL A 78 10.32 -3.10 4.21
C VAL A 78 11.01 -4.16 5.06
N GLU A 79 10.98 -5.42 4.63
CA GLU A 79 11.64 -6.53 5.32
C GLU A 79 13.14 -6.26 5.43
N LYS A 80 13.79 -5.88 4.33
CA LYS A 80 15.21 -5.53 4.32
C LYS A 80 15.54 -4.37 5.26
N ALA A 81 14.72 -3.32 5.26
CA ALA A 81 14.93 -2.14 6.08
C ALA A 81 14.80 -2.47 7.58
N LEU A 82 13.77 -3.23 7.96
CA LEU A 82 13.50 -3.54 9.38
C LEU A 82 14.33 -4.71 9.92
N ALA A 83 14.78 -5.64 9.08
CA ALA A 83 15.60 -6.79 9.48
C ALA A 83 17.11 -6.49 9.49
N ALA A 84 17.53 -5.28 9.08
CA ALA A 84 18.94 -4.90 9.06
C ALA A 84 19.57 -5.01 10.45
N ALA A 85 20.64 -5.80 10.54
CA ALA A 85 21.39 -5.95 11.79
C ALA A 85 22.03 -4.61 12.20
N PRO A 86 22.12 -4.30 13.50
CA PRO A 86 22.87 -3.15 13.98
C PRO A 86 24.32 -3.21 13.51
N SER A 87 24.91 -2.05 13.23
CA SER A 87 26.36 -1.97 12.99
C SER A 87 27.15 -2.42 14.23
N GLN A 88 28.41 -2.83 14.06
CA GLN A 88 29.27 -3.21 15.19
C GLN A 88 29.39 -2.10 16.25
N GLY A 89 29.44 -0.83 15.81
CA GLY A 89 29.47 0.32 16.72
C GLY A 89 28.18 0.48 17.53
N GLN A 90 27.02 0.33 16.89
CA GLN A 90 25.72 0.36 17.58
C GLN A 90 25.58 -0.81 18.55
N LEU A 91 26.00 -2.01 18.15
CA LEU A 91 25.96 -3.20 19.00
C LEU A 91 26.86 -3.05 20.23
N ALA A 92 28.10 -2.59 20.06
CA ALA A 92 29.03 -2.34 21.16
C ALA A 92 28.51 -1.26 22.12
N TYR A 93 27.89 -0.21 21.58
CA TYR A 93 27.26 0.84 22.38
C TYR A 93 26.11 0.29 23.23
N LEU A 94 25.19 -0.48 22.63
CA LEU A 94 24.07 -1.11 23.34
C LEU A 94 24.54 -2.09 24.42
N GLN A 95 25.58 -2.88 24.14
CA GLN A 95 26.21 -3.76 25.13
C GLN A 95 26.73 -2.95 26.32
N THR A 96 27.45 -1.86 26.08
CA THR A 96 27.97 -0.98 27.14
C THR A 96 26.85 -0.35 27.96
N LEU A 97 25.77 0.09 27.30
CA LEU A 97 24.60 0.65 27.96
C LEU A 97 23.91 -0.36 28.87
N SER A 98 23.83 -1.63 28.43
CA SER A 98 23.19 -2.72 29.19
C SER A 98 23.92 -3.10 30.49
N LEU A 99 25.21 -2.77 30.61
CA LEU A 99 26.01 -3.03 31.81
C LEU A 99 25.77 -2.01 32.93
N ARG A 100 25.05 -0.91 32.65
CA ARG A 100 24.73 0.10 33.66
C ARG A 100 23.59 -0.39 34.55
N SER A 101 23.75 -0.21 35.86
CA SER A 101 22.78 -0.66 36.87
C SER A 101 21.46 0.13 36.87
N THR A 102 21.51 1.39 36.46
CA THR A 102 20.36 2.29 36.32
C THR A 102 20.60 3.22 35.14
N LEU A 103 19.56 3.49 34.35
CA LEU A 103 19.63 4.43 33.24
C LEU A 103 18.86 5.71 33.58
N THR A 104 19.40 6.85 33.19
CA THR A 104 18.69 8.14 33.27
C THR A 104 17.98 8.44 31.95
N GLU A 105 17.05 9.39 31.95
CA GLU A 105 16.44 9.89 30.72
C GLU A 105 17.49 10.38 29.71
N SER A 106 18.54 11.06 30.19
CA SER A 106 19.65 11.53 29.36
C SER A 106 20.39 10.37 28.67
N ASP A 107 20.58 9.25 29.36
CA ASP A 107 21.22 8.07 28.80
C ASP A 107 20.37 7.46 27.68
N ILE A 108 19.06 7.36 27.89
CA ILE A 108 18.11 6.82 26.91
C ILE A 108 18.02 7.73 25.67
N VAL A 109 17.95 9.05 25.86
CA VAL A 109 17.90 10.00 24.74
C VAL A 109 19.20 9.95 23.93
N THR A 110 20.35 9.87 24.60
CA THR A 110 21.65 9.72 23.93
C THR A 110 21.71 8.40 23.17
N ALA A 111 21.22 7.31 23.75
CA ALA A 111 21.16 6.02 23.10
C ALA A 111 20.29 6.03 21.85
N ALA A 112 19.10 6.65 21.93
CA ALA A 112 18.18 6.79 20.81
C ALA A 112 18.83 7.53 19.62
N VAL A 113 19.63 8.56 19.90
CA VAL A 113 20.39 9.28 18.86
C VAL A 113 21.51 8.41 18.28
N ALA A 114 22.24 7.67 19.13
CA ALA A 114 23.37 6.84 18.70
C ALA A 114 22.96 5.66 17.81
N VAL A 115 21.75 5.12 18.02
CA VAL A 115 21.24 3.97 17.26
C VAL A 115 20.27 4.35 16.14
N ALA A 116 20.03 5.64 15.94
CA ALA A 116 19.07 6.14 14.98
C ALA A 116 19.31 5.57 13.57
N GLY A 117 18.23 5.17 12.89
CA GLY A 117 18.29 4.61 11.54
C GLY A 117 18.56 3.10 11.48
N ASN A 118 18.61 2.40 12.61
CA ASN A 118 18.57 0.93 12.64
C ASN A 118 17.40 0.43 13.50
N ALA A 119 16.45 -0.29 12.88
CA ALA A 119 15.22 -0.71 13.54
C ALA A 119 15.50 -1.62 14.76
N ALA A 120 16.35 -2.65 14.61
CA ALA A 120 16.67 -3.56 15.71
C ALA A 120 17.31 -2.84 16.91
N ALA A 121 18.21 -1.88 16.64
CA ALA A 121 18.88 -1.12 17.68
C ALA A 121 17.94 -0.09 18.35
N GLU A 122 17.09 0.59 17.59
CA GLU A 122 16.04 1.48 18.13
C GLU A 122 15.03 0.70 18.98
N ALA A 123 14.63 -0.50 18.56
CA ALA A 123 13.75 -1.37 19.34
C ALA A 123 14.37 -1.74 20.71
N ASN A 124 15.67 -2.05 20.76
CA ASN A 124 16.37 -2.32 22.02
C ASN A 124 16.36 -1.09 22.95
N VAL A 125 16.58 0.12 22.42
CA VAL A 125 16.51 1.34 23.24
C VAL A 125 15.09 1.60 23.75
N ALA A 126 14.07 1.37 22.92
CA ALA A 126 12.68 1.49 23.33
C ALA A 126 12.30 0.51 24.44
N GLU A 127 12.80 -0.73 24.38
CA GLU A 127 12.60 -1.72 25.45
C GLU A 127 13.32 -1.33 26.75
N LEU A 128 14.56 -0.84 26.66
CA LEU A 128 15.29 -0.32 27.81
C LEU A 128 14.54 0.86 28.46
N ALA A 129 14.08 1.83 27.67
CA ALA A 129 13.31 2.96 28.18
C ALA A 129 12.04 2.51 28.93
N LYS A 130 11.33 1.53 28.36
CA LYS A 130 10.13 0.94 28.98
C LYS A 130 10.45 0.26 30.32
N ARG A 131 11.55 -0.51 30.39
CA ARG A 131 11.98 -1.20 31.61
C ARG A 131 12.27 -0.23 32.76
N GLU A 132 12.87 0.90 32.43
CA GLU A 132 13.27 1.93 33.40
C GLU A 132 12.14 2.95 33.69
N GLY A 133 10.97 2.80 33.06
CA GLY A 133 9.84 3.72 33.22
C GLY A 133 10.09 5.12 32.62
N ILE A 134 11.00 5.24 31.65
CA ILE A 134 11.38 6.50 31.02
C ILE A 134 10.49 6.75 29.80
N ILE A 135 9.79 7.88 29.78
CA ILE A 135 8.95 8.31 28.67
C ILE A 135 9.64 9.50 27.99
N SER A 136 10.06 9.33 26.73
CA SER A 136 10.68 10.40 25.96
C SER A 136 10.19 10.39 24.52
N ALA A 137 9.81 11.57 24.00
CA ALA A 137 9.40 11.73 22.60
C ALA A 137 10.53 11.44 21.59
N LYS A 138 11.79 11.42 22.06
CA LYS A 138 12.98 11.09 21.25
C LYS A 138 13.13 9.59 21.02
N VAL A 139 12.45 8.76 21.80
CA VAL A 139 12.46 7.29 21.68
C VAL A 139 11.27 6.90 20.83
N THR A 140 11.53 6.52 19.57
CA THR A 140 10.50 6.00 18.67
C THR A 140 10.72 4.51 18.51
N ALA A 141 9.73 3.70 18.85
CA ALA A 141 9.77 2.28 18.53
C ALA A 141 9.54 2.10 17.01
N PRO A 142 10.34 1.28 16.32
CA PRO A 142 10.07 0.94 14.93
C PRO A 142 8.73 0.18 14.81
N PRO A 143 8.08 0.22 13.62
CA PRO A 143 6.91 -0.61 13.37
C PRO A 143 7.28 -2.10 13.47
N ALA A 144 6.38 -2.89 14.04
CA ALA A 144 6.56 -4.33 14.11
C ALA A 144 6.43 -4.96 12.71
N LEU A 145 7.51 -5.57 12.20
CA LEU A 145 7.57 -6.13 10.85
C LEU A 145 6.36 -7.04 10.50
N PRO A 146 5.96 -8.02 11.34
CA PRO A 146 4.81 -8.87 11.01
C PRO A 146 3.49 -8.10 10.86
N ASN A 147 3.29 -7.05 11.66
CA ASN A 147 2.08 -6.24 11.60
C ASN A 147 2.07 -5.35 10.35
N LEU A 148 3.23 -4.80 9.98
CA LEU A 148 3.37 -3.97 8.80
C LEU A 148 3.18 -4.79 7.52
N LEU A 149 3.79 -5.98 7.43
CA LEU A 149 3.60 -6.90 6.31
C LEU A 149 2.13 -7.33 6.17
N ALA A 150 1.48 -7.72 7.27
CA ALA A 150 0.06 -8.07 7.25
C ALA A 150 -0.84 -6.90 6.82
N SER A 151 -0.46 -5.67 7.17
CA SER A 151 -1.18 -4.47 6.73
C SER A 151 -1.01 -4.21 5.23
N ILE A 152 0.20 -4.43 4.70
CA ILE A 152 0.48 -4.37 3.25
C ILE A 152 -0.35 -5.43 2.50
N ASP A 153 -0.39 -6.67 2.98
CA ASP A 153 -1.16 -7.75 2.36
C ASP A 153 -2.66 -7.43 2.32
N LYS A 154 -3.22 -6.98 3.45
CA LYS A 154 -4.63 -6.57 3.52
C LYS A 154 -4.93 -5.40 2.57
N TRP A 155 -3.99 -4.48 2.43
CA TRP A 155 -4.13 -3.35 1.53
C TRP A 155 -4.10 -3.82 0.06
N GLU A 156 -3.17 -4.71 -0.30
CA GLU A 156 -3.12 -5.33 -1.63
C GLU A 156 -4.44 -6.02 -1.95
N GLU A 157 -4.93 -6.93 -1.09
CA GLU A 157 -6.20 -7.63 -1.30
C GLU A 157 -7.37 -6.67 -1.54
N THR A 158 -7.47 -5.64 -0.69
CA THR A 158 -8.52 -4.63 -0.80
C THR A 158 -8.41 -3.87 -2.12
N ARG A 159 -7.19 -3.53 -2.55
CA ARG A 159 -6.93 -2.82 -3.79
C ARG A 159 -7.26 -3.68 -5.01
N GLN A 160 -6.87 -4.96 -5.01
CA GLN A 160 -7.22 -5.91 -6.06
C GLN A 160 -8.74 -6.02 -6.22
N GLN A 161 -9.49 -6.10 -5.11
CA GLN A 161 -10.96 -6.12 -5.13
C GLN A 161 -11.55 -4.83 -5.74
N ARG A 162 -10.98 -3.67 -5.41
CA ARG A 162 -11.42 -2.40 -6.00
C ARG A 162 -11.19 -2.37 -7.51
N VAL A 163 -10.02 -2.80 -7.99
CA VAL A 163 -9.69 -2.90 -9.42
C VAL A 163 -10.68 -3.81 -10.14
N ILE A 164 -10.93 -5.00 -9.58
CA ILE A 164 -11.88 -5.97 -10.15
C ILE A 164 -13.29 -5.37 -10.24
N ASN A 165 -13.73 -4.66 -9.20
CA ASN A 165 -15.07 -4.08 -9.10
C ASN A 165 -15.25 -2.74 -9.82
N TYR A 166 -14.19 -2.13 -10.38
CA TYR A 166 -14.31 -0.83 -11.06
C TYR A 166 -15.15 -0.95 -12.33
N ARG A 167 -16.31 -0.27 -12.37
CA ARG A 167 -17.26 -0.32 -13.50
C ARG A 167 -17.56 -1.74 -14.00
N THR A 168 -17.81 -2.67 -13.09
CA THR A 168 -18.22 -4.03 -13.45
C THR A 168 -19.71 -4.06 -13.78
N VAL A 169 -20.08 -4.75 -14.87
CA VAL A 169 -21.49 -5.02 -15.17
C VAL A 169 -22.04 -6.00 -14.13
N GLN A 170 -23.07 -5.58 -13.40
CA GLN A 170 -23.77 -6.37 -12.40
C GLN A 170 -24.84 -7.29 -13.03
N GLN A 171 -25.40 -8.19 -12.23
CA GLN A 171 -26.40 -9.16 -12.69
C GLN A 171 -27.69 -8.51 -13.22
N ASP A 172 -28.02 -7.30 -12.76
CA ASP A 172 -29.16 -6.52 -13.22
C ASP A 172 -28.83 -5.68 -14.48
N GLY A 173 -27.62 -5.83 -15.04
CA GLY A 173 -27.13 -5.09 -16.19
C GLY A 173 -26.65 -3.67 -15.88
N GLN A 174 -26.73 -3.23 -14.63
CA GLN A 174 -26.16 -1.95 -14.22
C GLN A 174 -24.63 -2.04 -14.15
N VAL A 175 -23.95 -0.97 -14.51
CA VAL A 175 -22.52 -0.87 -14.28
C VAL A 175 -22.32 -0.31 -12.88
N SER A 176 -21.50 -0.99 -12.07
CA SER A 176 -21.17 -0.52 -10.73
C SER A 176 -20.67 0.92 -10.79
N GLY A 177 -21.16 1.76 -9.87
CA GLY A 177 -20.64 3.11 -9.69
C GLY A 177 -19.13 3.09 -9.40
N GLU A 178 -18.50 4.25 -9.37
CA GLU A 178 -17.12 4.34 -8.90
C GLU A 178 -17.09 3.80 -7.45
N PRO A 179 -16.39 2.68 -7.18
CA PRO A 179 -16.01 2.38 -5.79
C PRO A 179 -15.32 3.63 -5.25
N GLU A 180 -15.41 3.90 -3.94
CA GLU A 180 -14.62 4.96 -3.33
C GLU A 180 -13.14 4.70 -3.62
N PHE A 181 -12.65 5.33 -4.68
CA PHE A 181 -11.35 5.14 -5.26
C PHE A 181 -10.57 6.41 -4.99
N GLY A 182 -9.80 6.35 -3.93
CA GLY A 182 -8.85 7.37 -3.59
C GLY A 182 -8.00 6.87 -2.45
N PHE A 183 -6.70 7.13 -2.56
CA PHE A 183 -5.89 7.40 -1.40
C PHE A 183 -6.52 8.63 -0.73
N ILE A 184 -7.33 8.42 0.32
CA ILE A 184 -7.79 9.54 1.14
C ILE A 184 -6.61 9.84 2.07
N PRO A 185 -5.96 11.01 1.98
CA PRO A 185 -4.90 11.37 2.90
C PRO A 185 -5.40 11.25 4.34
N GLY A 186 -4.71 10.48 5.18
CA GLY A 186 -5.13 10.18 6.55
C GLY A 186 -6.18 9.07 6.70
N GLY A 187 -6.64 8.46 5.60
CA GLY A 187 -7.36 7.19 5.63
C GLY A 187 -6.45 6.04 6.06
N GLY A 188 -7.02 4.95 6.61
CA GLY A 188 -6.23 3.84 7.16
C GLY A 188 -5.22 3.22 6.18
N TRP A 189 -5.48 3.30 4.88
CA TRP A 189 -4.63 2.80 3.81
C TRP A 189 -3.49 3.75 3.44
N SER A 190 -3.74 5.06 3.49
CA SER A 190 -2.70 6.10 3.37
C SER A 190 -1.65 5.91 4.46
N LYS A 191 -2.12 5.62 5.68
CA LYS A 191 -1.27 5.37 6.82
C LYS A 191 -0.37 4.13 6.66
N THR A 192 -0.90 3.03 6.11
CA THR A 192 -0.10 1.80 5.91
C THR A 192 1.08 2.06 4.97
N MET A 193 0.84 2.83 3.91
CA MET A 193 1.90 3.20 2.97
C MET A 193 2.87 4.22 3.52
N GLU A 194 2.37 5.27 4.18
CA GLU A 194 3.22 6.24 4.86
C GLU A 194 4.13 5.55 5.89
N GLU A 195 3.63 4.55 6.60
CA GLU A 195 4.41 3.75 7.55
C GLU A 195 5.43 2.83 6.85
N ALA A 196 5.04 2.17 5.76
CA ALA A 196 5.93 1.31 4.98
C ALA A 196 7.06 2.10 4.30
N GLU A 197 6.73 3.15 3.56
CA GLU A 197 7.70 4.01 2.92
C GLU A 197 8.53 4.79 3.94
N GLY A 198 7.92 5.23 5.05
CA GLY A 198 8.66 5.84 6.17
C GLY A 198 9.66 4.88 6.81
N ALA A 199 9.32 3.59 6.93
CA ALA A 199 10.26 2.56 7.39
C ALA A 199 11.42 2.36 6.41
N ILE A 200 11.15 2.35 5.10
CA ILE A 200 12.19 2.25 4.06
C ILE A 200 13.07 3.50 4.06
N GLU A 201 12.49 4.70 4.17
CA GLU A 201 13.25 5.96 4.20
C GLU A 201 14.13 6.05 5.46
N ARG A 202 13.61 5.61 6.61
CA ARG A 202 14.31 5.70 7.90
C ARG A 202 15.37 4.61 8.08
N TYR A 203 15.06 3.38 7.70
CA TYR A 203 15.87 2.19 8.01
C TYR A 203 16.49 1.53 6.76
N GLY A 204 16.05 1.92 5.56
CA GLY A 204 16.59 1.40 4.29
C GLY A 204 17.88 2.08 3.82
N ALA A 205 18.50 2.93 4.64
CA ALA A 205 19.73 3.63 4.30
C ALA A 205 20.94 2.67 4.15
N LYS A 206 21.16 2.32 2.87
CA LYS A 206 22.38 2.01 2.09
C LYS A 206 23.60 1.40 2.78
#